data_AF-A0A6P5FBY5-F1
#
_entry.id   AF-A0A6P5FBY5-F1
#
_cell.length_a   1.000
_cell.length_b   1.000
_cell.length_c   1.000
_cell.angle_alpha   90.00
_cell.angle_beta   90.00
_cell.angle_gamma   90.00
#
_symmetry.space_group_name_H-M   'P 1'
#
loop_
_entity.id
_entity.type
_entity.pdbx_description
1 polymer ?
#
loop_
_entity_poly.entity_id
_entity_poly.type
_entity_poly.pdbx_seq_one_letter_code
_entity_poly.pdbx_strand_id
1 'polypeptide(L)'
;MEEDKRMKVKKGSLAVRVGVEGDEGRFRRFVIPISYLNHPLFRKLLETAKEVYGYSSSGPIKLPCSVDEFLHLRWLIERESQSSSSARSGLHHHHSFSLHSC
;
A
#
# COMPACT_ATOMS: atom_id res chain seq x y z
N MET A 1 3.02 -32.38 -0.39
CA MET A 1 2.07 -31.25 -0.39
C MET A 1 2.42 -30.40 0.80
N GLU A 2 3.32 -29.43 0.61
CA GLU A 2 3.59 -28.45 1.66
C GLU A 2 2.81 -27.20 1.30
N GLU A 3 1.81 -26.93 2.14
CA GLU A 3 0.84 -25.87 1.99
C GLU A 3 1.57 -24.53 2.08
N ASP A 4 1.51 -23.73 1.00
CA ASP A 4 1.96 -22.34 0.97
C ASP A 4 1.13 -21.55 1.98
N LYS A 5 1.59 -21.56 3.22
CA LYS A 5 0.96 -20.89 4.34
C LYS A 5 1.30 -19.42 4.20
N ARG A 6 0.64 -18.76 3.24
CA ARG A 6 0.68 -17.31 3.05
C ARG A 6 0.34 -16.69 4.39
N MET A 7 1.38 -16.22 5.09
CA MET A 7 1.29 -15.78 6.46
C MET A 7 0.17 -14.74 6.52
N LYS A 8 -0.95 -15.10 7.16
CA LYS A 8 -1.97 -14.12 7.55
C LYS A 8 -1.34 -13.29 8.66
N VAL A 9 -0.40 -12.41 8.28
CA VAL A 9 0.09 -11.34 9.15
C VAL A 9 -1.16 -10.64 9.66
N LYS A 10 -1.33 -10.54 10.98
CA LYS A 10 -2.43 -9.78 11.58
C LYS A 10 -2.37 -8.39 10.94
N LYS A 11 -3.29 -8.08 10.02
CA LYS A 11 -3.25 -6.85 9.23
C LYS A 11 -3.48 -5.69 10.20
N GLY A 12 -2.40 -5.07 10.64
CA GLY A 12 -2.48 -3.86 11.44
C GLY A 12 -3.24 -2.79 10.65
N SER A 13 -3.90 -1.92 11.38
CA SER A 13 -4.72 -0.84 10.83
C SER A 13 -4.21 0.50 11.34
N LEU A 14 -4.31 1.52 10.49
CA LEU A 14 -3.87 2.88 10.75
C LEU A 14 -5.06 3.84 10.61
N ALA A 15 -5.19 4.78 11.53
CA ALA A 15 -6.14 5.87 11.41
C ALA A 15 -5.52 7.04 10.64
N VAL A 16 -6.27 7.57 9.68
CA VAL A 16 -5.92 8.78 8.91
C VAL A 16 -7.05 9.80 8.96
N ARG A 17 -6.71 11.08 8.89
CA ARG A 17 -7.63 12.23 8.78
C ARG A 17 -7.50 12.80 7.38
N VAL A 18 -8.61 12.90 6.65
CA VAL A 18 -8.65 13.35 5.26
C VAL A 18 -9.49 14.62 5.19
N GLY A 19 -8.98 15.65 4.54
CA GLY A 19 -9.69 16.91 4.33
C GLY A 19 -8.73 18.01 3.88
N VAL A 20 -9.29 19.05 3.29
CA VAL A 20 -8.57 20.27 2.89
C VAL A 20 -8.85 21.35 3.94
N GLU A 21 -7.83 22.13 4.27
CA GLU A 21 -7.99 23.25 5.20
C GLU A 21 -8.78 24.37 4.51
N GLY A 22 -9.92 24.76 5.08
CA GLY A 22 -10.81 25.78 4.51
C GLY A 22 -12.11 25.25 3.90
N ASP A 23 -12.25 23.94 3.70
CA ASP A 23 -13.53 23.32 3.35
C ASP A 23 -14.42 23.25 4.60
N GLU A 24 -15.69 23.66 4.50
CA GLU A 24 -16.66 23.62 5.60
C GLU A 24 -16.98 22.18 6.07
N GLY A 25 -16.38 21.17 5.45
CA GLY A 25 -16.36 19.76 5.86
C GLY A 25 -15.12 19.41 6.68
N ARG A 26 -15.27 19.38 8.01
CA ARG A 26 -14.26 18.93 8.99
C ARG A 26 -13.52 17.66 8.51
N PHE A 27 -12.20 17.61 8.74
CA PHE A 27 -11.37 16.43 8.51
C PHE A 27 -12.09 15.12 8.90
N ARG A 28 -12.25 14.21 7.96
CA ARG A 28 -12.92 12.93 8.16
C ARG A 28 -11.90 11.85 8.53
N ARG A 29 -12.21 11.06 9.56
CA ARG A 29 -11.37 9.96 10.00
C ARG A 29 -11.69 8.68 9.25
N PHE A 30 -10.66 8.03 8.71
CA PHE A 30 -10.72 6.71 8.10
C PHE A 30 -9.75 5.76 8.77
N VAL A 31 -10.07 4.47 8.73
CA VAL A 31 -9.16 3.39 9.14
C VAL A 31 -8.78 2.61 7.89
N ILE A 32 -7.48 2.48 7.63
CA ILE A 32 -6.91 1.77 6.48
C ILE A 32 -5.98 0.65 6.94
N PRO A 33 -5.83 -0.43 6.16
CA PRO A 33 -4.76 -1.40 6.36
C PRO A 33 -3.38 -0.76 6.26
N ILE A 34 -2.43 -1.18 7.10
CA ILE A 34 -1.03 -0.72 7.03
C ILE A 34 -0.39 -1.03 5.66
N SER A 35 -0.90 -2.02 4.91
CA SER A 35 -0.42 -2.34 3.56
C SER A 35 -0.52 -1.16 2.58
N TYR A 36 -1.37 -0.17 2.84
CA TYR A 36 -1.48 1.04 2.02
C TYR A 36 -0.18 1.84 2.05
N LEU A 37 0.56 1.84 3.17
CA LEU A 37 1.85 2.54 3.30
C LEU A 37 2.93 2.04 2.34
N ASN A 38 2.77 0.82 1.81
CA ASN A 38 3.66 0.25 0.82
C ASN A 38 3.26 0.56 -0.62
N HIS A 39 2.07 1.13 -0.84
CA HIS A 39 1.62 1.48 -2.17
C HIS A 39 2.26 2.80 -2.65
N PRO A 40 2.81 2.87 -3.87
CA PRO A 40 3.49 4.07 -4.36
C PRO A 40 2.57 5.30 -4.38
N LEU A 41 1.29 5.13 -4.78
CA LEU A 41 0.30 6.21 -4.75
C LEU A 41 0.09 6.78 -3.34
N PHE A 42 0.04 5.90 -2.33
CA PHE A 42 -0.16 6.33 -0.96
C PHE A 42 1.10 6.99 -0.39
N ARG A 43 2.30 6.49 -0.76
CA ARG A 43 3.58 7.11 -0.36
C ARG A 43 3.70 8.54 -0.87
N LYS A 44 3.31 8.81 -2.12
CA LYS A 44 3.30 10.16 -2.67
C LYS A 44 2.38 11.09 -1.86
N LEU A 45 1.19 10.60 -1.49
CA LEU A 45 0.27 11.36 -0.65
C LEU A 45 0.85 11.64 0.75
N LEU A 46 1.59 10.71 1.34
CA LEU A 46 2.28 10.89 2.62
C LEU A 46 3.43 11.89 2.54
N GLU A 47 4.13 11.95 1.42
CA GLU A 47 5.18 12.94 1.19
C GLU A 47 4.59 14.35 1.15
N THR A 48 3.51 14.56 0.40
CA THR A 48 2.78 15.84 0.41
C THR A 48 2.24 16.16 1.80
N ALA A 49 1.71 15.17 2.52
CA ALA A 49 1.26 15.36 3.91
C ALA A 49 2.39 15.83 4.83
N LYS A 50 3.58 15.27 4.68
CA LYS A 50 4.77 15.66 5.44
C LYS A 50 5.21 17.09 5.10
N GLU A 51 5.14 17.50 3.83
CA GLU A 51 5.48 18.87 3.42
C GLU A 51 4.52 19.90 4.01
N VAL A 52 3.21 19.60 4.01
CA VAL A 52 2.17 20.52 4.50
C VAL A 52 2.09 20.55 6.03
N TYR A 53 2.13 19.38 6.68
CA TYR A 53 1.87 19.27 8.13
C TYR A 53 3.12 19.01 8.98
N GLY A 54 4.27 18.72 8.36
CA GLY A 54 5.49 18.37 9.06
C GLY A 54 5.45 16.99 9.73
N TYR A 55 6.44 16.72 10.59
CA TYR A 55 6.58 15.45 11.30
C TYR A 55 5.87 15.44 12.67
N SER A 56 5.53 16.60 13.22
CA SER A 56 4.93 16.72 14.55
C SER A 56 3.41 16.75 14.46
N SER A 57 2.79 15.58 14.38
CA SER A 57 1.34 15.47 14.58
C SER A 57 1.05 14.56 15.77
N SER A 58 0.36 15.10 16.78
CA SER A 58 -0.23 14.30 17.84
C SER A 58 -1.53 13.67 17.30
N GLY A 59 -1.47 12.37 17.01
CA GLY A 59 -2.64 11.57 16.61
C GLY A 59 -2.61 11.07 15.15
N PRO A 60 -3.78 10.77 14.57
CA PRO A 60 -3.89 10.19 13.23
C PRO A 60 -3.22 11.07 12.15
N ILE A 61 -2.56 10.42 11.18
CA ILE A 61 -1.90 11.08 10.04
C ILE A 61 -2.91 11.92 9.28
N LYS A 62 -2.59 13.18 9.03
CA LYS A 62 -3.42 14.07 8.20
C LYS A 62 -3.01 13.92 6.73
N LEU A 63 -3.97 13.83 5.83
CA LEU A 63 -3.75 13.73 4.39
C LEU A 63 -4.32 14.98 3.71
N PRO A 64 -3.50 15.74 2.96
CA PRO A 64 -3.91 16.99 2.32
C PRO A 64 -4.62 16.67 1.00
N CYS A 65 -5.75 15.99 1.08
CA CYS A 65 -6.61 15.69 -0.06
C CYS A 65 -8.07 15.73 0.35
N SER A 66 -8.94 15.90 -0.64
CA SER A 66 -10.38 15.80 -0.44
C SER A 66 -10.79 14.37 -0.09
N VAL A 67 -11.98 14.22 0.49
CA VAL A 67 -12.54 12.90 0.82
C VAL A 67 -12.73 12.06 -0.45
N ASP A 68 -13.21 12.66 -1.53
CA ASP A 68 -13.43 11.98 -2.82
C ASP A 68 -12.12 11.47 -3.43
N GLU A 69 -11.05 12.27 -3.43
CA GLU A 69 -9.73 11.83 -3.90
C GLU A 69 -9.20 10.65 -3.08
N PHE A 70 -9.36 10.68 -1.76
CA PHE A 70 -8.96 9.58 -0.91
C PHE A 70 -9.75 8.30 -1.18
N LEU A 71 -11.07 8.40 -1.40
CA LEU A 71 -11.91 7.25 -1.74
C LEU A 71 -11.53 6.65 -3.10
N HIS A 72 -11.26 7.51 -4.09
CA HIS A 72 -10.76 7.07 -5.38
C HIS A 72 -9.40 6.36 -5.27
N LEU A 73 -8.46 6.93 -4.51
CA LEU A 73 -7.16 6.33 -4.26
C LEU A 73 -7.28 4.99 -3.53
N ARG A 74 -8.17 4.89 -2.53
CA ARG A 74 -8.46 3.63 -1.83
C ARG A 74 -8.94 2.57 -2.82
N TRP A 75 -9.88 2.91 -3.69
CA TRP A 75 -10.40 1.98 -4.70
C TRP A 75 -9.30 1.50 -5.66
N LEU A 76 -8.41 2.37 -6.11
CA LEU A 76 -7.27 2.00 -6.95
C LEU A 76 -6.36 0.97 -6.29
N ILE A 77 -5.97 1.22 -5.03
CA ILE A 77 -5.10 0.33 -4.25
C ILE A 77 -5.74 -1.05 -4.05
N GLU A 78 -7.03 -1.08 -3.73
CA GLU A 78 -7.76 -2.34 -3.51
C GLU A 78 -7.88 -3.19 -4.77
N ARG A 79 -7.93 -2.54 -5.94
CA ARG A 79 -7.98 -3.20 -7.23
C ARG A 79 -6.62 -3.75 -7.65
N GLU A 80 -5.52 -3.01 -7.46
CA GLU A 80 -4.16 -3.48 -7.79
C GLU A 80 -3.68 -4.64 -6.91
N SER A 81 -4.15 -4.71 -5.66
CA SER A 81 -3.82 -5.83 -4.75
C SER A 81 -4.29 -7.21 -5.25
N GLN A 82 -5.15 -7.26 -6.27
CA GLN A 82 -5.67 -8.52 -6.86
C GLN A 82 -4.95 -8.92 -8.15
N SER A 83 -4.16 -8.02 -8.76
CA SER A 83 -3.61 -8.19 -10.11
C SER A 83 -2.21 -8.80 -10.15
N SER A 84 -1.52 -8.95 -9.02
CA SER A 84 -0.14 -9.48 -8.96
C SER A 84 -0.04 -11.01 -9.08
N SER A 85 -1.12 -11.70 -9.47
CA SER A 85 -1.13 -13.17 -9.65
C SER A 85 -0.82 -13.65 -11.07
N SER A 86 -0.62 -12.77 -12.05
CA SER A 86 -0.44 -13.16 -13.45
C SER A 86 0.84 -12.60 -14.07
N ALA A 87 1.99 -13.05 -13.55
CA ALA A 87 3.26 -13.03 -14.28
C ALA A 87 4.03 -14.33 -14.02
N ARG A 88 3.42 -15.45 -14.40
CA ARG A 88 4.15 -16.70 -14.67
C ARG A 88 4.51 -16.73 -16.14
N SER A 89 5.68 -16.21 -16.49
CA SER A 89 6.45 -16.71 -17.63
C SER A 89 7.79 -17.15 -17.09
N GLY A 90 7.87 -18.45 -16.79
CA GLY A 90 9.07 -19.09 -16.29
C GLY A 90 10.17 -19.11 -17.33
N LEU A 91 11.39 -18.79 -16.90
CA LEU A 91 12.61 -19.22 -17.58
C LEU A 91 13.63 -19.67 -16.53
N HIS A 92 13.47 -20.89 -16.05
CA HIS A 92 14.55 -21.63 -15.41
C HIS A 92 15.06 -22.65 -16.45
N HIS A 93 16.04 -22.23 -17.25
CA HIS A 93 16.82 -23.15 -18.08
C HIS A 93 17.85 -23.84 -17.18
N HIS A 94 17.57 -25.09 -16.81
CA HIS A 94 18.54 -25.97 -16.17
C HIS A 94 19.21 -26.79 -17.27
N HIS A 95 20.45 -26.47 -17.62
CA HIS A 95 21.29 -27.41 -18.37
C HIS A 95 22.43 -27.85 -17.45
N SER A 96 22.37 -29.12 -17.09
CA SER A 96 23.27 -29.84 -16.21
C SER A 96 24.71 -29.80 -16.72
N PHE A 97 25.65 -29.43 -15.85
CA PHE A 97 27.06 -29.77 -16.00
C PHE A 97 27.35 -30.95 -15.05
N SER A 98 27.51 -32.14 -15.61
CA SER A 98 28.20 -33.26 -14.97
C SER A 98 28.71 -34.15 -16.10
N LEU A 99 29.89 -33.79 -16.62
CA LEU A 99 30.67 -34.65 -17.50
C LEU A 99 31.29 -35.73 -16.60
N HIS A 100 30.90 -36.98 -16.78
CA HIS A 100 31.60 -38.11 -16.18
C HIS A 100 32.97 -38.27 -16.84
N SER A 101 33.98 -38.54 -16.03
CA SER A 101 35.27 -39.07 -16.45
C SER A 101 35.09 -40.56 -16.74
N CYS A 102 35.36 -40.97 -17.98
CA CYS A 102 35.94 -42.24 -18.46
C CYS A 102 35.74 -42.34 -19.98
#